data_AF-A0A358UY72-F1
#
_entry.id   AF-A0A358UY72-F1
#
_cell.length_a   1.000
_cell.length_b   1.000
_cell.length_c   1.000
_cell.angle_alpha   90.00
_cell.angle_beta   90.00
_cell.angle_gamma   90.00
#
_symmetry.space_group_name_H-M   'P 1'
#
loop_
_entity.id
_entity.type
_entity.pdbx_description
1 polymer ?
#
loop_
_entity_poly.entity_id
_entity_poly.type
_entity_poly.pdbx_seq_one_letter_code
_entity_poly.pdbx_strand_id
1 'polypeptide(L)'
;MTTKIAGGEELNEIVNSPSDIAEYIERFSKPNEERLFGIEYERLGVYRDTCRAIPFDNGVEKVLDTMAEQSGWKRGLENGRIVYL
;
A
#
# COMPACT_ATOMS: atom_id res chain seq x y z
N MET A 1 9.96 -6.52 -15.02
CA MET A 1 9.71 -6.36 -13.58
C MET A 1 8.37 -5.66 -13.47
N THR A 2 7.35 -6.35 -12.98
CA THR A 2 5.99 -5.79 -12.86
C THR A 2 5.78 -5.49 -11.38
N THR A 3 5.81 -4.22 -11.01
CA THR A 3 5.51 -3.78 -9.65
C THR A 3 4.02 -3.96 -9.41
N LYS A 4 3.63 -4.91 -8.56
CA LYS A 4 2.24 -5.04 -8.09
C LYS A 4 2.00 -3.97 -7.04
N ILE A 5 1.23 -2.94 -7.39
CA ILE A 5 0.65 -2.04 -6.37
C ILE A 5 -0.53 -2.81 -5.77
N ALA A 6 -0.42 -3.20 -4.50
CA ALA A 6 -1.48 -3.90 -3.81
C ALA A 6 -2.70 -2.97 -3.64
N GLY A 7 -3.86 -3.38 -4.17
CA GLY A 7 -5.14 -2.69 -3.95
C GLY A 7 -6.03 -2.51 -5.18
N GLY A 8 -5.50 -2.69 -6.39
CA GLY A 8 -6.28 -2.71 -7.64
C GLY A 8 -6.44 -4.13 -8.18
N GLU A 9 -7.54 -4.40 -8.90
CA GLU A 9 -7.61 -5.59 -9.74
C GLU A 9 -6.46 -5.56 -10.77
N GLU A 10 -5.87 -6.72 -11.08
CA GLU A 10 -4.95 -6.81 -12.21
C GLU A 10 -5.73 -6.50 -13.48
N LEU A 11 -5.42 -5.35 -14.08
CA LEU A 11 -6.01 -4.95 -15.34
C LEU A 11 -5.25 -5.64 -16.47
N ASN A 12 -5.94 -6.54 -17.17
CA ASN A 12 -5.45 -7.17 -18.40
C ASN A 12 -5.75 -6.29 -19.62
N GLU A 13 -5.57 -4.97 -19.50
CA GLU A 13 -5.76 -4.01 -20.59
C GLU A 13 -4.39 -3.73 -21.25
N ILE A 14 -4.29 -3.95 -22.57
CA ILE A 14 -3.06 -3.64 -23.33
C ILE A 14 -3.03 -2.15 -23.63
N VAL A 15 -1.98 -1.46 -23.18
CA VAL A 15 -1.70 -0.07 -23.54
C VAL A 15 -0.99 -0.04 -24.90
N ASN A 16 -1.69 0.45 -25.92
CA ASN A 16 -1.18 0.58 -27.28
C ASN A 16 -0.79 2.03 -27.61
N SER A 17 -1.33 3.00 -26.87
CA SER A 17 -1.14 4.42 -27.15
C SER A 17 -1.25 5.31 -25.89
N PRO A 18 -0.79 6.57 -25.95
CA PRO A 18 -1.01 7.53 -24.87
C PRO A 18 -2.49 7.83 -24.57
N SER A 19 -3.40 7.70 -25.54
CA SER A 19 -4.83 7.94 -25.30
C SER A 19 -5.44 6.89 -24.38
N ASP A 20 -4.96 5.64 -24.44
CA ASP A 20 -5.44 4.56 -23.57
C ASP A 20 -5.20 4.89 -22.09
N ILE A 21 -4.08 5.57 -21.79
CA ILE A 21 -3.75 6.05 -20.45
C ILE A 21 -4.68 7.18 -20.02
N ALA A 22 -4.94 8.13 -20.91
CA ALA A 22 -5.84 9.25 -20.63
C ALA A 22 -7.27 8.76 -20.35
N GLU A 23 -7.78 7.86 -21.19
CA GLU A 23 -9.10 7.24 -21.01
C GLU A 23 -9.19 6.45 -19.70
N TYR A 24 -8.13 5.74 -19.34
CA TYR A 24 -8.06 5.04 -18.05
C TYR A 24 -8.19 6.01 -16.87
N ILE A 25 -7.44 7.12 -16.87
CA ILE A 25 -7.52 8.12 -15.80
C ILE A 25 -8.91 8.77 -15.76
N GLU A 26 -9.46 9.14 -16.91
CA GLU A 26 -10.78 9.77 -17.02
C GLU A 26 -11.89 8.87 -16.48
N ARG A 27 -11.80 7.55 -16.72
CA ARG A 27 -12.77 6.54 -16.25
C ARG A 27 -12.98 6.56 -14.73
N PHE A 28 -11.98 6.96 -13.94
CA PHE A 28 -12.06 7.03 -12.48
C PHE A 28 -12.38 8.44 -11.95
N SER A 29 -12.75 9.37 -12.83
CA SER A 29 -13.21 10.70 -12.42
C SER A 29 -14.52 10.59 -11.65
N LYS A 30 -14.58 11.24 -10.47
CA LYS A 30 -15.76 11.24 -9.61
C LYS A 30 -16.52 12.57 -9.71
N PRO A 31 -17.87 12.55 -9.72
CA PRO A 31 -18.66 13.77 -9.61
C PRO A 31 -18.45 14.42 -8.22
N ASN A 32 -18.80 15.69 -8.08
CA ASN A 32 -18.47 16.48 -6.89
C ASN A 32 -19.02 15.85 -5.60
N GLU A 33 -20.24 15.32 -5.67
CA GLU A 33 -20.96 14.65 -4.60
C GLU A 33 -20.33 13.32 -4.14
N GLU A 34 -19.48 12.70 -4.97
CA GLU A 34 -18.77 11.44 -4.65
C GLU A 34 -17.30 11.65 -4.26
N ARG A 35 -16.83 12.90 -4.24
CA ARG A 35 -15.44 13.20 -3.84
C ARG A 35 -15.26 12.91 -2.36
N LEU A 36 -14.19 12.18 -2.07
CA LEU A 36 -13.74 11.88 -0.71
C LEU A 36 -12.37 12.51 -0.46
N PHE A 37 -11.99 12.63 0.80
CA PHE A 37 -10.68 13.11 1.22
C PHE A 37 -9.90 11.96 1.87
N GLY A 38 -8.78 11.59 1.26
CA GLY A 38 -7.82 10.64 1.82
C GLY A 38 -6.73 11.38 2.59
N ILE A 39 -6.30 10.79 3.71
CA ILE A 39 -5.15 11.28 4.47
C ILE A 39 -4.13 10.15 4.57
N GLU A 40 -2.91 10.46 4.19
CA GLU A 40 -1.76 9.57 4.34
C GLU A 40 -0.69 10.31 5.14
N TYR A 41 0.01 9.57 6.00
CA TYR A 41 1.18 10.05 6.71
C TYR A 41 2.10 8.88 7.01
N GLU A 42 3.39 9.19 7.10
CA GLU A 42 4.41 8.21 7.42
C GLU A 42 4.88 8.38 8.86
N ARG A 43 5.27 7.26 9.49
CA ARG A 43 5.87 7.26 10.82
C ARG A 43 7.21 6.57 10.76
N LEU A 44 8.19 7.16 11.44
CA LEU A 44 9.47 6.50 11.69
C LEU A 44 9.44 5.81 13.06
N GLY A 45 9.40 4.49 13.06
CA GLY A 45 9.56 3.70 14.29
C GLY A 45 11.01 3.78 14.78
N VAL A 46 11.19 4.10 16.07
CA VAL A 46 12.52 4.16 16.71
C VAL A 46 12.51 3.41 18.04
N TYR A 47 13.66 2.88 18.44
CA TYR A 47 13.86 2.39 19.80
C TYR A 47 13.94 3.56 20.77
N ARG A 48 13.18 3.50 21.86
CA ARG A 48 13.01 4.61 22.81
C ARG A 48 14.31 5.02 23.52
N ASP A 49 15.19 4.07 23.77
CA ASP A 49 16.43 4.22 24.51
C ASP A 49 17.58 4.77 23.64
N THR A 50 17.63 4.38 22.36
CA THR A 50 18.74 4.70 21.46
C THR A 50 18.38 5.69 20.36
N CYS A 51 17.09 5.99 20.18
CA CYS A 51 16.55 6.78 19.06
C CYS A 51 16.93 6.23 17.67
N ARG A 52 17.40 4.99 17.59
CA ARG A 52 17.74 4.34 16.32
C ARG A 52 16.47 3.84 15.65
N ALA A 53 16.40 3.97 14.33
CA ALA A 53 15.32 3.40 13.54
C ALA A 53 15.19 1.90 13.78
N ILE A 54 13.96 1.40 13.87
CA ILE A 54 13.72 -0.03 13.95
C ILE A 54 14.13 -0.69 12.63
N PRO A 55 14.76 -1.87 12.67
CA PRO A 55 15.03 -2.66 11.46
C PRO A 55 13.72 -3.21 10.89
N PHE A 56 13.82 -3.80 9.70
CA PHE A 56 12.71 -4.58 9.16
C PHE A 56 12.54 -5.89 9.97
N ASP A 57 13.56 -6.74 9.97
CA ASP A 57 13.60 -8.01 10.69
C ASP A 57 13.46 -7.80 12.20
N ASN A 58 12.51 -8.48 12.85
CA ASN A 58 12.20 -8.30 14.28
C ASN A 58 11.81 -6.85 14.69
N GLY A 59 11.54 -5.96 13.73
CA GLY A 59 11.08 -4.59 13.95
C GLY A 59 9.77 -4.35 13.22
N VAL A 60 9.81 -3.68 12.06
CA VAL A 60 8.61 -3.37 11.25
C VAL A 60 7.77 -4.62 10.98
N GLU A 61 8.40 -5.72 10.58
CA GLU A 61 7.71 -6.98 10.26
C GLU A 61 6.88 -7.48 11.45
N LYS A 62 7.43 -7.40 12.67
CA LYS A 62 6.76 -7.82 13.90
C LYS A 62 5.62 -6.87 14.28
N VAL A 63 5.78 -5.56 14.05
CA VAL A 63 4.72 -4.58 14.27
C VAL A 63 3.54 -4.87 13.35
N LEU A 64 3.79 -5.10 12.06
CA LEU A 64 2.74 -5.43 11.10
C LEU A 64 2.04 -6.73 11.48
N ASP A 65 2.79 -7.78 11.81
CA ASP A 65 2.20 -9.07 12.19
C ASP A 65 1.33 -8.97 13.45
N THR A 66 1.81 -8.26 14.47
CA THR A 66 1.04 -8.00 15.71
C THR A 66 -0.23 -7.20 15.42
N MET A 67 -0.15 -6.19 14.54
CA MET A 67 -1.32 -5.42 14.13
C MET A 67 -2.34 -6.29 13.38
N ALA A 68 -1.93 -7.13 12.43
CA ALA A 68 -2.81 -8.07 11.73
C ALA A 68 -3.58 -8.98 12.71
N GLU A 69 -2.92 -9.49 13.74
CA GLU A 69 -3.56 -10.34 14.76
C GLU A 69 -4.62 -9.58 15.56
N GLN A 70 -4.40 -8.30 15.85
CA GLN A 70 -5.26 -7.49 16.71
C GLN A 70 -6.43 -6.83 15.97
N SER A 71 -6.20 -6.40 14.72
CA SER A 71 -7.15 -5.57 13.97
C SER A 71 -7.98 -6.36 12.95
N GLY A 72 -7.61 -7.62 12.67
CA GLY A 72 -8.23 -8.41 11.61
C GLY A 72 -7.83 -7.98 10.19
N TRP A 73 -6.81 -7.12 10.04
CA TRP A 73 -6.32 -6.69 8.73
C TRP A 73 -5.62 -7.85 8.00
N LYS A 74 -5.70 -7.84 6.67
CA LYS A 74 -5.18 -8.95 5.85
C LYS A 74 -3.70 -8.74 5.60
N ARG A 75 -2.89 -9.74 5.94
CA ARG A 75 -1.45 -9.72 5.68
C ARG A 75 -1.16 -9.61 4.19
N GLY A 76 -0.42 -8.57 3.81
CA GLY A 76 0.17 -8.38 2.50
C GLY A 76 1.57 -8.98 2.43
N LEU A 77 1.75 -10.07 1.68
CA LEU A 77 3.00 -10.81 1.62
C LEU A 77 3.78 -10.53 0.34
N GLU A 78 5.10 -10.31 0.46
CA GLU A 78 6.07 -10.33 -0.63
C GLU A 78 7.20 -11.30 -0.26
N ASN A 79 7.51 -12.25 -1.15
CA ASN A 79 8.52 -13.30 -0.89
C ASN A 79 8.30 -14.05 0.45
N GLY A 80 7.03 -14.26 0.85
CA GLY A 80 6.66 -14.91 2.10
C GLY A 80 6.78 -14.03 3.36
N ARG A 81 7.13 -12.76 3.20
CA ARG A 81 7.31 -11.79 4.31
C ARG A 81 6.20 -10.76 4.30
N ILE A 82 5.72 -10.35 5.47
CA ILE A 82 4.68 -9.30 5.56
C ILE A 82 5.30 -7.93 5.31
N VAL A 83 4.76 -7.20 4.32
CA VAL A 83 5.25 -5.86 3.93
C VAL A 83 4.17 -4.77 3.99
N TYR A 84 2.88 -5.16 4.08
CA TYR A 84 1.75 -4.26 4.35
C TYR A 84 0.59 -5.02 5.05
N LEU A 85 -0.42 -4.27 5.48
CA LEU A 85 -1.68 -4.75 6.08
C LEU A 85 -2.89 -4.29 5.27
#